data_AF-A0A660YB64-F1
#
_entry.id   AF-A0A660YB64-F1
#
_cell.length_a   1.000
_cell.length_b   1.000
_cell.length_c   1.000
_cell.angle_alpha   90.00
_cell.angle_beta   90.00
_cell.angle_gamma   90.00
#
_symmetry.space_group_name_H-M   'P 1'
#
loop_
_entity.id
_entity.type
_entity.pdbx_description
1 polymer ?
#
loop_
_entity_poly.entity_id
_entity_poly.type
_entity_poly.pdbx_seq_one_letter_code
_entity_poly.pdbx_strand_id
1 'polypeptide(L)'
;MSMKDVEMPETPESERLSEVSERSNAIGQFLDWLREEKGYHVMRWSVKRDWADYDEDDPEGDEESELGGVRVLESTEKLLAEFFDIDPEKVERERRALLDAIGG
;
A
#
# COMPACT_ATOMS: atom_id res chain seq x y z
N MET A 1 21.92 30.17 -29.67
CA MET A 1 20.83 30.06 -28.67
C MET A 1 21.43 29.30 -27.50
N SER A 2 21.67 29.98 -26.38
CA SER A 2 22.26 29.38 -25.19
C SER A 2 21.28 28.35 -24.65
N MET A 3 21.73 27.10 -24.44
CA MET A 3 21.03 26.16 -23.58
C MET A 3 20.90 26.85 -22.23
N LYS A 4 19.68 27.24 -21.88
CA LYS A 4 19.39 27.65 -20.51
C LYS A 4 19.70 26.44 -19.65
N ASP A 5 20.51 26.61 -18.63
CA ASP A 5 20.67 25.65 -17.56
C ASP A 5 19.26 25.27 -17.06
N VAL A 6 18.80 24.08 -17.44
CA VAL A 6 17.54 23.54 -16.94
C VAL A 6 17.85 23.11 -15.52
N GLU A 7 17.37 23.88 -14.56
CA GLU A 7 17.46 23.51 -13.15
C GLU A 7 16.58 22.27 -12.94
N MET A 8 17.23 21.14 -12.66
CA MET A 8 16.54 19.86 -12.46
C MET A 8 15.89 19.84 -11.08
N PRO A 9 14.61 19.44 -10.97
CA PRO A 9 13.97 19.31 -9.67
C PRO A 9 14.60 18.19 -8.85
N GLU A 10 14.67 18.36 -7.53
CA GLU A 10 15.10 17.31 -6.60
C GLU A 10 14.06 16.17 -6.59
N THR A 11 14.54 14.92 -6.55
CA THR A 11 13.67 13.73 -6.57
C THR A 11 14.00 12.74 -5.43
N PRO A 12 14.01 13.18 -4.16
CA PRO A 12 14.44 12.35 -3.03
C PRO A 12 13.56 11.12 -2.80
N GLU A 13 12.27 11.16 -3.10
CA GLU A 13 11.39 10.00 -2.94
C GLU A 13 11.63 8.97 -4.05
N SER A 14 11.84 9.45 -5.27
CA SER A 14 12.15 8.62 -6.44
C SER A 14 13.52 7.94 -6.29
N GLU A 15 14.49 8.64 -5.67
CA GLU A 15 15.78 8.06 -5.28
C GLU A 15 15.60 6.91 -4.28
N ARG A 16 14.82 7.11 -3.21
CA ARG A 16 14.50 6.02 -2.26
C ARG A 16 13.81 4.85 -2.94
N LEU A 17 12.85 5.11 -3.82
CA LEU A 17 12.17 4.05 -4.58
C LEU A 17 13.16 3.23 -5.41
N SER A 18 14.14 3.90 -6.03
CA SER A 18 15.22 3.24 -6.77
C SER A 18 16.09 2.37 -5.86
N GLU A 19 16.49 2.88 -4.68
CA GLU A 19 17.32 2.17 -3.70
C GLU A 19 16.68 0.89 -3.15
N VAL A 20 15.34 0.84 -3.05
CA VAL A 20 14.62 -0.34 -2.54
C VAL A 20 14.13 -1.26 -3.65
N SER A 21 14.25 -0.88 -4.92
CA SER A 21 13.61 -1.55 -6.06
C SER A 21 13.87 -3.07 -6.11
N GLU A 22 15.11 -3.50 -5.95
CA GLU A 22 15.47 -4.93 -5.96
C GLU A 22 14.79 -5.71 -4.81
N ARG A 23 14.80 -5.15 -3.60
CA ARG A 23 14.17 -5.75 -2.42
C ARG A 23 12.65 -5.76 -2.55
N SER A 24 12.06 -4.66 -3.02
CA SER A 24 10.63 -4.52 -3.26
C SER A 24 10.14 -5.55 -4.27
N ASN A 25 10.86 -5.73 -5.38
CA ASN A 25 10.54 -6.75 -6.39
C ASN A 25 10.60 -8.17 -5.81
N ALA A 26 11.63 -8.49 -5.03
CA ALA A 26 11.74 -9.82 -4.42
C ALA A 26 10.59 -10.12 -3.45
N ILE A 27 10.20 -9.13 -2.62
CA ILE A 27 9.07 -9.29 -1.68
C ILE A 27 7.74 -9.38 -2.46
N GLY A 28 7.56 -8.57 -3.51
CA GLY A 28 6.37 -8.62 -4.37
C GLY A 28 6.20 -10.01 -5.00
N GLN A 29 7.25 -10.54 -5.62
CA GLN A 29 7.25 -11.89 -6.19
C GLN A 29 6.93 -12.96 -5.14
N PHE A 30 7.45 -12.81 -3.92
CA PHE A 30 7.12 -13.73 -2.84
C PHE A 30 5.65 -13.65 -2.42
N LEU A 31 5.08 -12.44 -2.32
CA LEU A 31 3.66 -12.26 -1.96
C LEU A 31 2.73 -12.79 -3.05
N ASP A 32 3.09 -12.63 -4.32
CA ASP A 32 2.34 -13.17 -5.45
C ASP A 32 2.40 -14.69 -5.45
N TRP A 33 3.59 -15.28 -5.31
CA TRP A 33 3.78 -16.72 -5.12
C TRP A 33 2.95 -17.28 -3.95
N LEU A 34 2.95 -16.57 -2.82
CA LEU A 34 2.23 -16.96 -1.60
C LEU A 34 0.71 -17.01 -1.83
N ARG A 35 0.16 -16.05 -2.59
CA ARG A 35 -1.27 -15.94 -2.86
C ARG A 35 -1.71 -16.86 -4.01
N GLU A 36 -0.98 -16.83 -5.12
CA GLU A 36 -1.37 -17.48 -6.36
C GLU A 36 -1.00 -18.97 -6.39
N GLU A 37 0.20 -19.33 -5.95
CA GLU A 37 0.63 -20.73 -5.99
C GLU A 37 0.26 -21.51 -4.72
N LYS A 38 0.24 -20.84 -3.56
CA LYS A 38 -0.04 -21.51 -2.28
C LYS A 38 -1.46 -21.29 -1.77
N GLY A 39 -2.17 -20.28 -2.26
CA GLY A 39 -3.51 -19.94 -1.79
C GLY A 39 -3.52 -19.37 -0.36
N TYR A 40 -2.37 -18.91 0.16
CA TYR A 40 -2.30 -18.30 1.48
C TYR A 40 -2.66 -16.81 1.40
N HIS A 41 -3.36 -16.33 2.42
CA HIS A 41 -3.77 -14.94 2.52
C HIS A 41 -3.32 -14.34 3.84
N VAL A 42 -2.94 -13.06 3.79
CA VAL A 42 -2.68 -12.27 4.99
C VAL A 42 -4.02 -11.96 5.66
N MET A 43 -4.10 -12.25 6.95
CA MET A 43 -5.29 -12.07 7.77
C MET A 43 -4.95 -11.15 8.94
N ARG A 44 -5.87 -10.26 9.31
CA ARG A 44 -5.81 -9.50 10.57
C ARG A 44 -6.91 -10.00 11.49
N TRP A 45 -6.63 -10.06 12.78
CA TRP A 45 -7.67 -10.32 13.77
C TRP A 45 -8.57 -9.09 13.89
N SER A 46 -9.88 -9.30 13.78
CA SER A 46 -10.87 -8.26 14.00
C SER A 46 -11.98 -8.79 14.88
N VAL A 47 -12.48 -7.90 15.72
CA VAL A 47 -13.69 -8.11 16.50
C VAL A 47 -14.86 -8.13 15.52
N LYS A 48 -15.63 -9.22 15.44
CA LYS A 48 -16.87 -9.25 14.64
C LYS A 48 -17.87 -8.31 15.29
N ARG A 49 -18.01 -7.09 14.76
CA ARG A 49 -19.25 -6.35 14.98
C ARG A 49 -20.33 -7.06 14.18
N ASP A 50 -21.23 -7.76 14.88
CA ASP A 50 -22.46 -8.21 14.28
C ASP A 50 -23.19 -6.99 13.71
N TRP A 51 -23.14 -6.87 12.38
CA TRP A 51 -23.99 -5.95 11.63
C TRP A 51 -25.37 -6.56 11.40
N ALA A 52 -25.62 -7.75 11.94
CA ALA A 52 -26.85 -8.53 11.78
C ALA A 52 -27.40 -8.84 13.18
N ASP A 53 -28.04 -7.84 13.79
CA ASP A 53 -29.24 -7.98 14.63
C ASP A 53 -29.37 -6.72 15.49
N TYR A 54 -29.95 -5.68 14.90
CA TYR A 54 -30.83 -4.80 15.67
C TYR A 54 -32.22 -5.42 15.58
N ASP A 55 -32.43 -6.53 16.29
CA ASP A 55 -33.76 -6.88 16.77
C ASP A 55 -33.89 -6.16 18.11
N GLU A 56 -34.76 -5.14 18.19
CA GLU A 56 -34.91 -4.26 19.36
C GLU A 56 -35.42 -4.99 20.62
N ASP A 57 -35.71 -6.29 20.53
CA ASP A 57 -36.40 -7.10 21.54
C ASP A 57 -35.51 -8.10 22.29
N ASP A 58 -34.19 -8.13 22.09
CA ASP A 58 -33.28 -8.98 22.89
C ASP A 58 -32.43 -8.18 23.90
N PRO A 59 -32.89 -8.05 25.17
CA PRO A 59 -32.19 -7.31 26.22
C PRO A 59 -30.98 -8.05 26.81
N GLU A 60 -30.65 -9.26 26.34
CA GLU A 60 -29.52 -10.09 26.83
C GLU A 60 -28.34 -10.17 25.84
N GLY A 61 -28.21 -9.21 24.92
CA GLY A 61 -27.10 -9.08 23.98
C GLY A 61 -25.74 -8.71 24.61
N ASP A 62 -25.29 -9.47 25.60
CA ASP A 62 -23.89 -9.57 26.01
C ASP A 62 -23.23 -10.77 25.28
N GLU A 63 -23.38 -10.84 23.95
CA GLU A 63 -22.66 -11.85 23.17
C GLU A 63 -21.22 -11.37 22.92
N GLU A 64 -20.28 -12.05 23.58
CA GLU A 64 -18.84 -11.93 23.40
C GLU A 64 -18.51 -11.82 21.91
N SER A 65 -18.16 -10.62 21.48
CA SER A 65 -17.86 -10.34 20.09
C SER A 65 -16.77 -11.28 19.58
N GLU A 66 -17.15 -12.21 18.70
CA GLU A 66 -16.26 -13.28 18.26
C GLU A 66 -15.02 -12.68 17.56
N LEU A 67 -13.83 -13.00 18.06
CA LEU A 67 -12.59 -12.68 17.36
C LEU A 67 -12.49 -13.54 16.10
N GLY A 68 -12.66 -12.91 14.94
CA GLY A 68 -12.54 -13.53 13.63
C GLY A 68 -11.32 -13.02 12.86
N GLY A 69 -10.67 -13.87 12.09
CA GLY A 69 -9.69 -13.43 11.09
C GLY A 69 -10.41 -12.81 9.90
N VAL A 70 -10.10 -11.56 9.55
CA VAL A 70 -10.54 -10.92 8.31
C VAL A 70 -9.37 -10.81 7.34
N ARG A 71 -9.63 -10.99 6.05
CA ARG A 71 -8.58 -10.89 5.03
C ARG A 71 -8.12 -9.44 4.89
N VAL A 72 -6.80 -9.25 4.82
CA VAL A 72 -6.16 -8.00 4.42
C VAL A 72 -6.35 -7.85 2.90
N LEU A 73 -7.08 -6.81 2.49
CA LEU A 73 -7.42 -6.54 1.09
C LEU A 73 -6.51 -5.48 0.46
N GLU A 74 -5.50 -5.04 1.20
CA GLU A 74 -4.47 -4.12 0.75
C GLU A 74 -3.66 -4.72 -0.41
N SER A 75 -3.41 -3.92 -1.44
CA SER A 75 -2.62 -4.33 -2.60
C SER A 75 -1.15 -4.53 -2.23
N THR A 76 -0.43 -5.30 -3.05
CA THR A 76 1.01 -5.51 -2.86
C THR A 76 1.76 -4.18 -2.89
N GLU A 77 1.41 -3.26 -3.80
CA GLU A 77 2.03 -1.94 -3.89
C GLU A 77 1.84 -1.12 -2.61
N LYS A 78 0.63 -1.12 -2.03
CA LYS A 78 0.35 -0.39 -0.80
C LYS A 78 1.18 -0.93 0.37
N LEU A 79 1.23 -2.26 0.52
CA LEU A 79 2.01 -2.90 1.58
C LEU A 79 3.50 -2.64 1.43
N LEU A 80 4.03 -2.67 0.20
CA LEU A 80 5.45 -2.37 -0.07
C LEU A 80 5.77 -0.89 0.16
N ALA A 81 4.91 0.02 -0.26
CA ALA A 81 5.06 1.45 -0.02
C ALA A 81 5.10 1.76 1.49
N GLU A 82 4.18 1.20 2.27
CA GLU A 82 4.18 1.33 3.74
C GLU A 82 5.43 0.69 4.38
N PHE A 83 5.85 -0.49 3.91
CA PHE A 83 7.02 -1.19 4.45
C PHE A 83 8.34 -0.45 4.22
N PHE A 84 8.50 0.20 3.07
CA PHE A 84 9.70 0.96 2.71
C PHE A 84 9.62 2.46 3.03
N ASP A 85 8.52 2.92 3.65
CA ASP A 85 8.27 4.34 3.94
C ASP A 85 8.38 5.22 2.69
N ILE A 86 7.67 4.80 1.63
CA ILE A 86 7.60 5.49 0.34
C ILE A 86 6.23 6.12 0.16
N ASP A 87 6.21 7.42 -0.14
CA ASP A 87 5.00 8.14 -0.55
C ASP A 87 4.81 8.08 -2.08
N PRO A 88 3.86 7.26 -2.59
CA PRO A 88 3.64 7.14 -4.04
C PRO A 88 3.12 8.43 -4.68
N GLU A 89 2.41 9.29 -3.95
CA GLU A 89 1.97 10.58 -4.48
C GLU A 89 3.15 11.53 -4.68
N LYS A 90 4.11 11.51 -3.74
CA LYS A 90 5.33 12.30 -3.86
C LYS A 90 6.21 11.83 -5.01
N VAL A 91 6.38 10.52 -5.21
CA VAL A 91 7.07 9.96 -6.38
C VAL A 91 6.43 10.46 -7.69
N GLU A 92 5.11 10.42 -7.81
CA GLU A 92 4.43 10.90 -9.02
C GLU A 92 4.56 12.42 -9.20
N ARG A 93 4.54 13.23 -8.12
CA ARG A 93 4.82 14.67 -8.20
C ARG A 93 6.24 14.95 -8.69
N GLU A 94 7.23 14.26 -8.14
CA GLU A 94 8.64 14.40 -8.54
C GLU A 94 8.82 14.00 -10.01
N ARG A 95 8.21 12.89 -10.44
CA ARG A 95 8.20 12.44 -11.84
C ARG A 95 7.60 13.50 -12.77
N ARG A 96 6.47 14.11 -12.40
CA ARG A 96 5.85 15.19 -13.19
C ARG A 96 6.73 16.42 -13.27
N ALA A 97 7.30 16.86 -12.15
CA ALA A 97 8.22 18.00 -12.13
C ALA A 97 9.42 17.75 -13.05
N LEU A 98 9.96 16.53 -13.06
CA LEU A 98 11.08 16.16 -13.94
C LEU A 98 10.68 16.16 -15.42
N LEU A 99 9.47 15.69 -15.75
CA LEU A 99 8.92 15.75 -17.12
C LEU A 99 8.70 17.20 -17.59
N ASP A 100 8.14 18.05 -16.73
CA ASP A 100 7.92 19.46 -17.04
C ASP A 100 9.24 20.21 -17.31
N ALA A 101 10.30 19.89 -16.58
CA ALA A 101 11.63 20.48 -16.75
C ALA A 101 12.28 20.15 -18.11
N ILE A 102 12.01 18.97 -18.67
CA ILE A 102 12.59 18.52 -19.95
C ILE A 102 11.70 18.84 -21.17
N GLY A 103 10.59 19.56 -20.97
CA GLY A 103 9.71 20.03 -22.04
C GLY A 103 8.53 19.09 -22.35
N GLY A 104 7.92 18.54 -21.30
CA GLY A 104 6.65 17.79 -21.37
C GLY A 104 5.52 18.52 -22.10
#